data_AF-A0A5N8XNJ5-F1
#
_entry.id   AF-A0A5N8XNJ5-F1
#
_cell.length_a   1.000
_cell.length_b   1.000
_cell.length_c   1.000
_cell.angle_alpha   90.00
_cell.angle_beta   90.00
_cell.angle_gamma   90.00
#
_symmetry.space_group_name_H-M   'P 1'
#
loop_
_entity.id
_entity.type
_entity.pdbx_description
1 polymer ?
#
loop_
_entity_poly.entity_id
_entity_poly.type
_entity_poly.pdbx_seq_one_letter_code
_entity_poly.pdbx_strand_id
1 'polypeptide(L)'
;MNVGTPLAQRIERLQPFQRRNPDEHPLRLLAVYTNVAKHRAPAVAATRLGAVHPDDPRSGLTVALPLRHGPQPGDGLPLREGDLLASAPRGARIPFSVWPTVSLQRPHTGWWAIAANELELLEEWVRTVAVPVLVTGRHEVSPLPPHLDITVGHRDMRAALAMAGRTPAVVRSRDRIAAATGRAGLVEFLAFFPERPEAETVRAWLDSLDDTQVVEHVLHLRTVSGRPRELIEAGGELVIEARRYQERIGKPSRTGGAGA
;
A
#
# COMPACT_ATOMS: atom_id res chain seq x y z
N MET A 1 -14.42 17.32 44.92
CA MET A 1 -13.99 16.57 43.71
C MET A 1 -15.23 16.33 42.86
N ASN A 2 -15.41 17.08 41.78
CA ASN A 2 -16.55 16.87 40.90
C ASN A 2 -16.34 15.58 40.13
N VAL A 3 -17.14 14.55 40.44
CA VAL A 3 -17.16 13.29 39.70
C VAL A 3 -17.72 13.61 38.32
N GLY A 4 -16.82 13.80 37.33
CA GLY A 4 -17.22 13.94 35.94
C GLY A 4 -18.05 12.74 35.49
N THR A 5 -19.01 12.97 34.59
CA THR A 5 -19.82 11.89 34.02
C THR A 5 -18.91 10.79 33.46
N PRO A 6 -19.34 9.52 33.42
CA PRO A 6 -18.52 8.42 32.90
C PRO A 6 -17.90 8.69 31.52
N LEU A 7 -18.60 9.46 30.67
CA LEU A 7 -18.09 9.90 29.38
C LEU A 7 -16.92 10.90 29.51
N ALA A 8 -17.01 11.88 30.42
CA ALA A 8 -15.93 12.84 30.64
C ALA A 8 -14.63 12.15 31.05
N GLN A 9 -14.72 11.13 31.93
CA GLN A 9 -13.56 10.33 32.34
C GLN A 9 -12.96 9.54 31.16
N ARG A 10 -13.80 9.01 30.26
CA ARG A 10 -13.33 8.31 29.05
C ARG A 10 -12.62 9.26 28.08
N ILE A 11 -13.17 10.46 27.89
CA ILE A 11 -12.55 11.51 27.07
C ILE A 11 -11.20 11.91 27.67
N GLU A 12 -11.13 12.07 28.99
CA GLU A 12 -9.90 12.42 29.71
C GLU A 12 -8.79 11.38 29.48
N ARG A 13 -9.11 10.08 29.54
CA ARG A 13 -8.15 8.98 29.28
C ARG A 13 -7.58 8.96 27.86
N LEU A 14 -8.26 9.59 26.91
CA LEU A 14 -7.81 9.67 25.51
C LEU A 14 -6.96 10.91 25.24
N GLN A 15 -6.78 11.80 26.23
CA GLN A 15 -6.11 13.07 26.00
C GLN A 15 -4.59 12.90 25.78
N PRO A 16 -3.99 13.61 24.80
CA PRO A 16 -2.57 13.50 24.48
C PRO A 16 -1.64 13.85 25.65
N PHE A 17 -2.02 14.79 26.51
CA PHE A 17 -1.17 15.30 27.59
C PHE A 17 -0.87 14.27 28.69
N GLN A 18 -1.57 13.13 28.70
CA GLN A 18 -1.28 12.02 29.60
C GLN A 18 -0.16 11.11 29.08
N ARG A 19 0.43 11.42 27.91
CA ARG A 19 1.46 10.62 27.24
C ARG A 19 2.80 11.35 27.21
N ARG A 20 3.88 10.56 27.10
CA ARG A 20 5.26 11.06 27.05
C ARG A 20 5.52 11.94 25.82
N ASN A 21 4.93 11.59 24.68
CA ASN A 21 5.07 12.33 23.41
C ASN A 21 3.68 12.81 22.94
N PRO A 22 3.17 13.94 23.46
CA PRO A 22 1.83 14.42 23.11
C PRO A 22 1.70 14.81 21.63
N ASP A 23 2.79 15.25 20.98
CA ASP A 23 2.79 15.68 19.57
C ASP A 23 2.68 14.54 18.57
N GLU A 24 3.01 13.31 18.98
CA GLU A 24 2.87 12.09 18.18
C GLU A 24 1.53 11.38 18.44
N HIS A 25 0.76 11.86 19.42
CA HIS A 25 -0.48 11.21 19.80
C HIS A 25 -1.53 11.31 18.68
N PRO A 26 -2.19 10.21 18.28
CA PRO A 26 -3.16 10.23 17.18
C PRO A 26 -4.30 11.24 17.36
N LEU A 27 -4.81 11.44 18.59
CA LEU A 27 -5.82 12.49 18.85
C LEU A 27 -5.29 13.90 18.59
N ARG A 28 -4.02 14.18 18.91
CA ARG A 28 -3.38 15.48 18.64
C ARG A 28 -3.27 15.69 17.14
N LEU A 29 -2.79 14.68 16.41
CA LEU A 29 -2.68 14.70 14.96
C LEU A 29 -4.03 14.94 14.29
N LEU A 30 -5.06 14.18 14.66
CA LEU A 30 -6.43 14.37 14.15
C LEU A 30 -6.96 15.78 14.41
N ALA A 31 -6.77 16.31 15.63
CA ALA A 31 -7.21 17.66 15.96
C ALA A 31 -6.50 18.72 15.12
N VAL A 32 -5.18 18.58 14.90
CA VAL A 32 -4.39 19.50 14.09
C VAL A 32 -4.83 19.45 12.62
N TYR A 33 -4.92 18.27 12.00
CA TYR A 33 -5.38 18.14 10.61
C TYR A 33 -6.82 18.65 10.43
N THR A 34 -7.70 18.35 11.38
CA THR A 34 -9.09 18.84 11.35
C THR A 34 -9.15 20.36 11.47
N ASN A 35 -8.33 20.98 12.31
CA ASN A 35 -8.27 22.44 12.45
C ASN A 35 -7.75 23.10 11.17
N VAL A 36 -6.70 22.54 10.55
CA VAL A 36 -6.20 23.01 9.25
C VAL A 36 -7.29 22.94 8.18
N ALA A 37 -7.99 21.81 8.10
CA ALA A 37 -9.11 21.65 7.16
C ALA A 37 -10.25 22.65 7.43
N LYS A 38 -10.61 22.89 8.72
CA LYS A 38 -11.62 23.89 9.12
C LYS A 38 -11.24 25.30 8.67
N HIS A 39 -9.96 25.66 8.71
CA HIS A 39 -9.47 26.96 8.27
C HIS A 39 -9.20 27.02 6.75
N ARG A 40 -9.62 26.00 5.99
CA ARG A 40 -9.40 25.87 4.54
C ARG A 40 -7.92 26.02 4.14
N ALA A 41 -7.01 25.76 5.08
CA ALA A 41 -5.59 25.66 4.77
C ALA A 41 -5.36 24.27 4.16
N PRO A 42 -4.73 24.17 2.98
CA PRO A 42 -4.44 22.86 2.39
C PRO A 42 -3.42 22.14 3.28
N ALA A 43 -3.63 20.84 3.50
CA ALA A 43 -2.55 20.00 3.99
C ALA A 43 -1.44 19.97 2.93
N VAL A 44 -0.20 20.24 3.34
CA VAL A 44 0.93 20.22 2.42
C VAL A 44 1.35 18.77 2.19
N ALA A 45 1.27 18.32 0.95
CA ALA A 45 1.74 17.01 0.52
C ALA A 45 2.85 17.18 -0.53
N ALA A 46 3.85 16.31 -0.48
CA ALA A 46 4.94 16.29 -1.45
C ALA A 46 5.44 14.86 -1.67
N THR A 47 5.85 14.57 -2.90
CA THR A 47 6.64 13.38 -3.20
C THR A 47 8.08 13.63 -2.75
N ARG A 48 8.62 12.69 -1.98
CA ARG A 48 10.00 12.70 -1.47
C ARG A 48 10.72 11.46 -1.97
N LEU A 49 12.04 11.51 -2.06
CA LEU A 49 12.85 10.32 -2.24
C LEU A 49 12.80 9.52 -0.96
N GLY A 50 12.21 8.32 -0.98
CA GLY A 50 12.15 7.43 0.18
C GLY A 50 13.38 6.53 0.28
N ALA A 51 13.81 5.96 -0.85
CA ALA A 51 15.06 5.21 -0.95
C ALA A 51 15.53 5.07 -2.40
N VAL A 52 16.81 4.78 -2.55
CA VAL A 52 17.43 4.22 -3.76
C VAL A 52 18.23 3.02 -3.30
N HIS A 53 18.04 1.87 -3.92
CA HIS A 53 18.85 0.70 -3.61
C HIS A 53 19.24 -0.04 -4.89
N PRO A 54 20.47 -0.57 -4.96
CA PRO A 54 20.81 -1.47 -6.04
C PRO A 54 20.02 -2.78 -5.89
N ASP A 55 19.78 -3.44 -7.02
CA ASP A 55 19.16 -4.77 -6.97
C ASP A 55 20.18 -5.82 -6.47
N ASP A 56 21.48 -5.60 -6.73
CA ASP A 56 22.60 -6.30 -6.08
C ASP A 56 23.26 -5.40 -5.00
N PRO A 57 23.12 -5.76 -3.70
CA PRO A 57 23.74 -5.03 -2.60
C PRO A 57 25.27 -4.94 -2.66
N ARG A 58 25.95 -5.80 -3.45
CA ARG A 58 27.40 -5.82 -3.61
C ARG A 58 27.90 -4.98 -4.79
N SER A 59 26.98 -4.33 -5.51
CA SER A 59 27.34 -3.49 -6.64
C SER A 59 28.14 -2.25 -6.21
N GLY A 60 28.91 -1.68 -7.13
CA GLY A 60 29.65 -0.43 -6.90
C GLY A 60 28.77 0.83 -6.90
N LEU A 61 27.46 0.71 -6.71
CA LEU A 61 26.51 1.82 -6.74
C LEU A 61 26.58 2.61 -5.43
N THR A 62 26.83 3.91 -5.53
CA THR A 62 26.66 4.84 -4.43
C THR A 62 25.30 5.51 -4.55
N VAL A 63 24.51 5.53 -3.48
CA VAL A 63 23.13 6.03 -3.49
C VAL A 63 22.94 7.22 -2.55
N ALA A 64 22.05 8.15 -2.91
CA ALA A 64 21.77 9.33 -2.11
C ALA A 64 21.04 9.02 -0.79
N LEU A 65 20.15 8.03 -0.82
CA LEU A 65 19.37 7.63 0.34
C LEU A 65 19.18 6.11 0.33
N PRO A 66 19.90 5.35 1.17
CA PRO A 66 19.78 3.90 1.21
C PRO A 66 18.41 3.48 1.77
N LEU A 67 17.96 2.28 1.40
CA LEU A 67 16.73 1.69 1.92
C LEU A 67 16.83 1.51 3.44
N ARG A 68 15.83 2.05 4.16
CA ARG A 68 15.65 1.85 5.61
C ARG A 68 14.41 1.00 5.86
N HIS A 69 14.55 0.00 6.72
CA HIS A 69 13.40 -0.75 7.23
C HIS A 69 12.75 0.05 8.37
N GLY A 70 11.45 0.34 8.23
CA GLY A 70 10.68 1.11 9.23
C GLY A 70 10.94 2.62 9.21
N PRO A 71 10.71 3.31 8.09
CA PRO A 71 10.94 4.75 7.98
C PRO A 71 10.09 5.56 8.98
N GLN A 72 10.69 6.58 9.57
CA GLN A 72 10.11 7.46 10.58
C GLN A 72 9.67 8.80 9.98
N PRO A 73 8.78 9.56 10.66
CA PRO A 73 8.51 10.94 10.30
C PRO A 73 9.81 11.76 10.24
N GLY A 74 10.00 12.48 9.14
CA GLY A 74 11.22 13.22 8.81
C GLY A 74 12.17 12.49 7.86
N ASP A 75 11.99 11.17 7.67
CA ASP A 75 12.75 10.43 6.67
C ASP A 75 12.38 10.85 5.23
N GLY A 76 13.28 10.51 4.31
CA GLY A 76 13.18 10.86 2.91
C GLY A 76 13.70 12.26 2.61
N LEU A 77 14.13 12.49 1.37
CA LEU A 77 14.71 13.74 0.93
C LEU A 77 13.77 14.48 -0.03
N PRO A 78 13.63 15.81 0.05
CA PRO A 78 13.07 16.56 -1.07
C PRO A 78 13.98 16.39 -2.29
N LEU A 79 13.41 16.29 -3.48
CA LEU A 79 14.18 16.24 -4.73
C LEU A 79 14.09 17.57 -5.46
N ARG A 80 15.22 17.97 -6.05
CA ARG A 80 15.37 19.10 -6.97
C ARG A 80 16.00 18.62 -8.27
N GLU A 81 15.76 19.37 -9.34
CA GLU A 81 16.45 19.13 -10.60
C GLU A 81 17.96 19.27 -10.39
N GLY A 82 18.72 18.29 -10.90
CA GLY A 82 20.17 18.22 -10.72
C GLY A 82 20.63 17.42 -9.49
N ASP A 83 19.73 17.00 -8.59
CA ASP A 83 20.10 16.15 -7.47
C ASP A 83 20.61 14.78 -7.95
N LEU A 84 21.75 14.35 -7.42
CA LEU A 84 22.35 13.05 -7.70
C LEU A 84 21.63 11.96 -6.90
N LEU A 85 20.87 11.10 -7.56
CA LEU A 85 20.18 9.97 -6.91
C LEU A 85 21.09 8.76 -6.68
N ALA A 86 21.93 8.47 -7.67
CA ALA A 86 22.87 7.37 -7.63
C ALA A 86 24.08 7.67 -8.53
N SER A 87 25.23 7.11 -8.18
CA SER A 87 26.48 7.21 -8.94
C SER A 87 27.12 5.83 -9.08
N ALA A 88 27.66 5.53 -10.25
CA ALA A 88 28.26 4.25 -10.59
C ALA A 88 29.58 4.46 -11.37
N PRO A 89 30.51 3.47 -11.34
CA PRO A 89 31.68 3.49 -12.19
C PRO A 89 31.33 3.63 -13.67
N ARG A 90 32.13 4.39 -14.40
CA ARG A 90 31.92 4.59 -15.84
C ARG A 90 31.96 3.25 -16.58
N GLY A 91 30.96 3.01 -17.42
CA GLY A 91 30.83 1.77 -18.21
C GLY A 91 30.16 0.61 -17.47
N ALA A 92 29.89 0.74 -16.17
CA ALA A 92 29.13 -0.26 -15.43
C ALA A 92 27.62 -0.16 -15.75
N ARG A 93 26.96 -1.32 -15.92
CA ARG A 93 25.50 -1.43 -15.97
C ARG A 93 25.03 -2.05 -14.67
N ILE A 94 24.51 -1.23 -13.76
CA ILE A 94 24.03 -1.68 -12.45
C ILE A 94 22.53 -1.40 -12.39
N PRO A 95 21.68 -2.43 -12.31
CA PRO A 95 20.25 -2.23 -12.10
C PRO A 95 19.99 -1.78 -10.66
N PHE A 96 19.06 -0.84 -10.50
CA PHE A 96 18.71 -0.28 -9.21
C PHE A 96 17.27 0.21 -9.22
N SER A 97 16.70 0.28 -8.03
CA SER A 97 15.31 0.67 -7.79
C SER A 97 15.23 1.98 -7.03
N VAL A 98 14.29 2.84 -7.43
CA VAL A 98 13.98 4.12 -6.76
C VAL A 98 12.60 4.02 -6.13
N TRP A 99 12.52 4.36 -4.85
CA TRP A 99 11.31 4.27 -4.04
C TRP A 99 10.85 5.66 -3.63
N PRO A 100 9.96 6.31 -4.41
CA PRO A 100 9.36 7.57 -3.99
C PRO A 100 8.35 7.34 -2.86
N THR A 101 8.19 8.33 -1.99
CA THR A 101 7.17 8.34 -0.93
C THR A 101 6.32 9.60 -1.03
N VAL A 102 5.00 9.44 -0.94
CA VAL A 102 4.10 10.58 -0.74
C VAL A 102 4.08 10.89 0.75
N SER A 103 4.47 12.11 1.10
CA SER A 103 4.59 12.55 2.50
C SER A 103 3.70 13.76 2.77
N LEU A 104 3.17 13.83 4.00
CA LEU A 104 2.37 14.93 4.53
C LEU A 104 3.21 15.73 5.51
N GLN A 105 3.18 17.04 5.40
CA GLN A 105 3.77 17.91 6.41
C GLN A 105 2.80 18.06 7.58
N ARG A 106 3.22 17.63 8.77
CA ARG A 106 2.49 17.83 10.03
C ARG A 106 2.41 19.33 10.33
N PRO A 107 1.20 19.91 10.44
CA PRO A 107 1.08 21.36 10.57
C PRO A 107 1.67 21.95 11.85
N HIS A 108 1.72 21.18 12.95
CA HIS A 108 2.19 21.65 14.25
C HIS A 108 3.70 21.50 14.47
N THR A 109 4.38 20.60 13.74
CA THR A 109 5.83 20.37 13.87
C THR A 109 6.63 20.68 12.61
N GLY A 110 5.97 20.78 11.45
CA GLY A 110 6.61 20.90 10.14
C GLY A 110 7.29 19.62 9.66
N TRP A 111 7.21 18.51 10.40
CA TRP A 111 7.80 17.23 10.03
C TRP A 111 7.05 16.55 8.89
N TRP A 112 7.77 15.80 8.06
CA TRP A 112 7.19 15.07 6.93
C TRP A 112 6.93 13.63 7.31
N ALA A 113 5.67 13.25 7.47
CA ALA A 113 5.27 11.86 7.70
C ALA A 113 4.90 11.19 6.38
N ILE A 114 5.28 9.93 6.17
CA ILE A 114 4.80 9.16 5.02
C ILE A 114 3.29 9.03 5.15
N ALA A 115 2.55 9.50 4.14
CA ALA A 115 1.10 9.65 4.19
C ALA A 115 0.39 8.34 4.56
N ALA A 116 0.82 7.23 3.94
CA ALA A 116 0.26 5.91 4.20
C ALA A 116 0.42 5.48 5.66
N ASN A 117 1.58 5.71 6.27
CA ASN A 117 1.86 5.33 7.66
C ASN A 117 1.14 6.26 8.65
N GLU A 118 1.07 7.55 8.35
CA GLU A 118 0.33 8.52 9.17
C GLU A 118 -1.17 8.16 9.20
N LEU A 119 -1.74 7.85 8.04
CA LEU A 119 -3.15 7.47 7.94
C LEU A 119 -3.43 6.09 8.55
N GLU A 120 -2.51 5.12 8.41
CA GLU A 120 -2.58 3.81 9.08
C GLU A 120 -2.65 3.98 10.61
N LEU A 121 -1.74 4.78 11.18
CA LEU A 121 -1.72 5.08 12.61
C LEU A 121 -3.04 5.69 13.10
N LEU A 122 -3.58 6.67 12.35
CA LEU A 122 -4.83 7.32 12.72
C LEU A 122 -6.03 6.37 12.62
N GLU A 123 -6.12 5.62 11.51
CA GLU A 123 -7.16 4.63 11.25
C GLU A 123 -7.18 3.58 12.36
N GLU A 124 -6.04 2.95 12.63
CA GLU A 124 -5.90 1.90 13.63
C GLU A 124 -6.26 2.40 15.02
N TRP A 125 -5.75 3.57 15.44
CA TRP A 125 -6.03 4.12 16.76
C TRP A 125 -7.51 4.45 16.94
N VAL A 126 -8.18 5.02 15.92
CA VAL A 126 -9.61 5.33 15.98
C VAL A 126 -10.43 4.05 16.12
N ARG A 127 -10.12 3.05 15.29
CA ARG A 127 -10.80 1.74 15.20
C ARG A 127 -10.66 0.90 16.46
N THR A 128 -9.47 0.86 17.04
CA THR A 128 -9.11 -0.09 18.10
C THR A 128 -9.12 0.54 19.49
N VAL A 129 -8.90 1.85 19.62
CA VAL A 129 -8.78 2.53 20.92
C VAL A 129 -9.85 3.58 21.10
N ALA A 130 -9.90 4.60 20.24
CA ALA A 130 -10.68 5.81 20.51
C ALA A 130 -12.18 5.52 20.60
N VAL A 131 -12.77 4.94 19.54
CA VAL A 131 -14.21 4.67 19.52
C VAL A 131 -14.60 3.61 20.56
N PRO A 132 -13.88 2.47 20.68
CA PRO A 132 -14.12 1.51 21.76
C PRO A 132 -14.15 2.12 23.17
N VAL A 133 -13.16 2.96 23.50
CA VAL A 133 -13.08 3.60 24.82
C VAL A 133 -14.22 4.58 25.04
N LEU A 134 -14.59 5.37 24.04
CA LEU A 134 -15.71 6.30 24.16
C LEU A 134 -17.04 5.58 24.39
N VAL A 135 -17.32 4.53 23.61
CA VAL A 135 -18.59 3.79 23.65
C VAL A 135 -18.67 2.88 24.88
N THR A 136 -17.64 2.05 25.10
CA THR A 136 -17.68 0.96 26.08
C THR A 136 -16.87 1.23 27.35
N GLY A 137 -15.97 2.22 27.32
CA GLY A 137 -15.04 2.50 28.43
C GLY A 137 -13.73 1.71 28.40
N ARG A 138 -13.57 0.76 27.45
CA ARG A 138 -12.40 -0.11 27.28
C ARG A 138 -12.08 -0.31 25.79
N HIS A 139 -10.86 -0.73 25.48
CA HIS A 139 -10.40 -0.97 24.10
C HIS A 139 -10.31 -2.47 23.74
N GLU A 140 -10.40 -3.36 24.74
CA GLU A 140 -10.46 -4.82 24.59
C GLU A 140 -11.84 -5.26 24.09
N VAL A 141 -12.16 -4.88 22.86
CA VAL A 141 -13.40 -5.24 22.16
C VAL A 141 -13.07 -5.65 20.73
N SER A 142 -14.02 -6.28 20.05
CA SER A 142 -13.88 -6.48 18.61
C SER A 142 -13.68 -5.12 17.93
N PRO A 143 -12.59 -4.93 17.18
CA PRO A 143 -12.32 -3.66 16.53
C PRO A 143 -13.38 -3.38 15.47
N LEU A 144 -13.60 -2.09 15.20
CA LEU A 144 -14.40 -1.67 14.05
C LEU A 144 -13.76 -2.17 12.75
N PRO A 145 -14.55 -2.44 11.70
CA PRO A 145 -13.97 -2.77 10.41
C PRO A 145 -13.19 -1.57 9.84
N PRO A 146 -12.01 -1.78 9.24
CA PRO A 146 -11.18 -0.70 8.69
C PRO A 146 -11.71 -0.12 7.38
N HIS A 147 -12.76 -0.71 6.80
CA HIS A 147 -13.31 -0.29 5.51
C HIS A 147 -14.82 -0.41 5.44
N LEU A 148 -15.50 0.73 5.43
CA LEU A 148 -16.90 0.86 5.06
C LEU A 148 -17.01 2.00 4.04
N ASP A 149 -17.62 1.72 2.89
CA ASP A 149 -17.87 2.76 1.88
C ASP A 149 -19.00 3.68 2.35
N ILE A 150 -18.66 4.91 2.74
CA ILE A 150 -19.61 5.92 3.21
C ILE A 150 -20.15 6.81 2.08
N THR A 151 -19.71 6.61 0.84
CA THR A 151 -20.22 7.34 -0.33
C THR A 151 -21.56 6.78 -0.82
N VAL A 152 -21.88 5.55 -0.40
CA VAL A 152 -23.15 4.88 -0.66
C VAL A 152 -24.04 4.95 0.57
N GLY A 153 -25.32 5.29 0.38
CA GLY A 153 -26.31 5.27 1.46
C GLY A 153 -26.68 3.83 1.85
N HIS A 154 -26.39 3.45 3.10
CA HIS A 154 -26.76 2.13 3.64
C HIS A 154 -28.14 2.16 4.28
N ARG A 155 -29.07 1.33 3.80
CA ARG A 155 -30.41 1.17 4.42
C ARG A 155 -30.34 0.52 5.81
N ASP A 156 -29.41 -0.41 5.99
CA ASP A 156 -29.10 -1.04 7.27
C ASP A 156 -27.60 -0.94 7.55
N MET A 157 -27.24 -0.01 8.44
CA MET A 157 -25.85 0.24 8.82
C MET A 157 -25.22 -0.96 9.57
N ARG A 158 -26.01 -1.73 10.32
CA ARG A 158 -25.47 -2.88 11.08
C ARG A 158 -25.10 -4.02 10.14
N ALA A 159 -25.98 -4.31 9.17
CA ALA A 159 -25.68 -5.28 8.11
C ALA A 159 -24.46 -4.84 7.28
N ALA A 160 -24.39 -3.55 6.91
CA ALA A 160 -23.25 -3.01 6.17
C ALA A 160 -21.93 -3.15 6.93
N LEU A 161 -21.92 -2.85 8.23
CA LEU A 161 -20.75 -3.04 9.09
C LEU A 161 -20.36 -4.52 9.25
N ALA A 162 -21.32 -5.44 9.29
CA ALA A 162 -21.04 -6.88 9.36
C ALA A 162 -20.39 -7.41 8.07
N MET A 163 -20.72 -6.82 6.92
CA MET A 163 -20.16 -7.15 5.60
C MET A 163 -18.94 -6.30 5.21
N ALA A 164 -18.53 -5.38 6.07
CA ALA A 164 -17.46 -4.42 5.80
C ALA A 164 -16.11 -5.11 5.55
N GLY A 165 -15.25 -4.44 4.78
CA GLY A 165 -13.94 -4.97 4.42
C GLY A 165 -13.04 -5.06 5.66
N ARG A 166 -12.29 -6.16 5.78
CA ARG A 166 -11.39 -6.43 6.91
C ARG A 166 -9.94 -6.00 6.66
N THR A 167 -9.58 -5.74 5.42
CA THR A 167 -8.23 -5.34 5.03
C THR A 167 -8.09 -3.83 5.13
N PRO A 168 -7.14 -3.28 5.91
CA PRO A 168 -6.88 -1.83 5.97
C PRO A 168 -6.49 -1.21 4.63
N ALA A 169 -6.76 0.08 4.44
CA ALA A 169 -6.49 0.78 3.18
C ALA A 169 -5.01 0.77 2.79
N VAL A 170 -4.12 0.91 3.77
CA VAL A 170 -2.66 0.84 3.59
C VAL A 170 -2.21 -0.52 3.06
N VAL A 171 -2.78 -1.63 3.55
CA VAL A 171 -2.48 -2.98 3.08
C VAL A 171 -2.95 -3.13 1.64
N ARG A 172 -4.21 -2.77 1.33
CA ARG A 172 -4.72 -2.79 -0.05
C ARG A 172 -3.88 -1.93 -1.00
N SER A 173 -3.39 -0.77 -0.54
CA SER A 173 -2.52 0.08 -1.36
C SER A 173 -1.14 -0.54 -1.58
N ARG A 174 -0.57 -1.21 -0.57
CA ARG A 174 0.70 -1.94 -0.72
C ARG A 174 0.52 -3.09 -1.72
N ASP A 175 -0.56 -3.85 -1.60
CA ASP A 175 -0.89 -4.95 -2.51
C ASP A 175 -1.07 -4.44 -3.94
N ARG A 176 -1.77 -3.31 -4.13
CA ARG A 176 -1.94 -2.69 -5.45
C ARG A 176 -0.61 -2.24 -6.08
N ILE A 177 0.29 -1.65 -5.29
CA ILE A 177 1.63 -1.25 -5.78
C ILE A 177 2.45 -2.49 -6.13
N ALA A 178 2.41 -3.52 -5.28
CA ALA A 178 3.08 -4.79 -5.52
C ALA A 178 2.54 -5.49 -6.77
N ALA A 179 1.22 -5.51 -6.96
CA ALA A 179 0.57 -6.06 -8.13
C ALA A 179 0.94 -5.27 -9.39
N ALA A 180 0.91 -3.93 -9.36
CA ALA A 180 1.32 -3.11 -10.51
C ALA A 180 2.77 -3.37 -10.93
N THR A 181 3.69 -3.43 -9.96
CA THR A 181 5.11 -3.77 -10.19
C THR A 181 5.24 -5.22 -10.70
N GLY A 182 4.48 -6.13 -10.09
CA GLY A 182 4.42 -7.54 -10.43
C GLY A 182 3.96 -7.79 -11.86
N ARG A 183 2.91 -7.09 -12.33
CA ARG A 183 2.44 -7.19 -13.71
C ARG A 183 3.56 -6.83 -14.69
N ALA A 184 4.26 -5.73 -14.47
CA ALA A 184 5.40 -5.34 -15.33
C ALA A 184 6.52 -6.39 -15.30
N GLY A 185 6.94 -6.81 -14.10
CA GLY A 185 8.00 -7.81 -13.93
C GLY A 185 7.66 -9.19 -14.50
N LEU A 186 6.40 -9.62 -14.42
CA LEU A 186 5.93 -10.88 -14.99
C LEU A 186 5.97 -10.86 -16.52
N VAL A 187 5.63 -9.74 -17.18
CA VAL A 187 5.78 -9.63 -18.64
C VAL A 187 7.25 -9.82 -19.04
N GLU A 188 8.17 -9.17 -18.34
CA GLU A 188 9.62 -9.29 -18.61
C GLU A 188 10.14 -10.70 -18.33
N PHE A 189 9.73 -11.30 -17.21
CA PHE A 189 10.13 -12.65 -16.84
C PHE A 189 9.64 -13.70 -17.85
N LEU A 190 8.37 -13.62 -18.28
CA LEU A 190 7.81 -14.56 -19.25
C LEU A 190 8.39 -14.37 -20.65
N ALA A 191 9.00 -13.22 -20.95
CA ALA A 191 9.69 -12.97 -22.21
C ALA A 191 10.87 -13.93 -22.46
N PHE A 192 11.42 -14.56 -21.41
CA PHE A 192 12.53 -15.51 -21.53
C PHE A 192 12.10 -16.93 -21.93
N PHE A 193 10.80 -17.25 -21.90
CA PHE A 193 10.32 -18.60 -22.21
C PHE A 193 10.19 -18.80 -23.74
N PRO A 194 10.67 -19.93 -24.29
CA PRO A 194 10.63 -20.20 -25.74
C PRO A 194 9.21 -20.25 -26.31
N GLU A 195 8.27 -20.73 -25.49
CA GLU A 195 6.90 -21.03 -25.86
C GLU A 195 5.89 -19.96 -25.35
N ARG A 196 6.37 -18.77 -25.04
CA ARG A 196 5.53 -17.69 -24.50
C ARG A 196 4.42 -17.24 -25.49
N PRO A 197 3.24 -16.84 -24.99
CA PRO A 197 2.31 -16.02 -25.77
C PRO A 197 2.92 -14.68 -26.16
N GLU A 198 2.28 -13.98 -27.10
CA GLU A 198 2.64 -12.61 -27.44
C GLU A 198 2.55 -11.69 -26.22
N ALA A 199 3.43 -10.69 -26.15
CA ALA A 199 3.52 -9.80 -24.98
C ALA A 199 2.20 -9.07 -24.68
N GLU A 200 1.41 -8.74 -25.71
CA GLU A 200 0.08 -8.15 -25.55
C GLU A 200 -0.92 -9.13 -24.93
N THR A 201 -0.85 -10.41 -25.29
CA THR A 201 -1.68 -11.46 -24.69
C THR A 201 -1.33 -11.66 -23.22
N VAL A 202 -0.05 -11.65 -22.88
CA VAL A 202 0.40 -11.75 -21.48
C VAL A 202 -0.08 -10.54 -20.67
N ARG A 203 0.01 -9.32 -21.21
CA ARG A 203 -0.53 -8.11 -20.56
C ARG A 203 -2.04 -8.22 -20.34
N ALA A 204 -2.80 -8.60 -21.37
CA ALA A 204 -4.25 -8.77 -21.26
C ALA A 204 -4.65 -9.84 -20.23
N TRP A 205 -3.90 -10.94 -20.15
CA TRP A 205 -4.08 -11.95 -19.12
C TRP A 205 -3.82 -11.38 -17.72
N LEU A 206 -2.68 -10.72 -17.50
CA LEU A 206 -2.32 -10.10 -16.22
C LEU A 206 -3.29 -8.99 -15.78
N ASP A 207 -3.85 -8.24 -16.75
CA ASP A 207 -4.87 -7.22 -16.49
C ASP A 207 -6.24 -7.84 -16.14
N SER A 208 -6.47 -9.10 -16.51
CA SER A 208 -7.67 -9.85 -16.13
C SER A 208 -7.60 -10.45 -14.72
N LEU A 209 -6.41 -10.51 -14.13
CA LEU A 209 -6.20 -10.97 -12.76
C LEU A 209 -6.40 -9.83 -11.77
N ASP A 210 -6.99 -10.15 -10.61
CA ASP A 210 -7.04 -9.19 -9.51
C ASP A 210 -5.65 -8.98 -8.88
N ASP A 211 -5.52 -7.93 -8.06
CA ASP A 211 -4.24 -7.58 -7.42
C ASP A 211 -3.71 -8.71 -6.51
N THR A 212 -4.58 -9.48 -5.87
CA THR A 212 -4.20 -10.60 -5.00
C THR A 212 -3.56 -11.71 -5.82
N GLN A 213 -4.21 -12.12 -6.91
CA GLN A 213 -3.74 -13.18 -7.78
C GLN A 213 -2.36 -12.86 -8.37
N VAL A 214 -2.15 -11.62 -8.82
CA VAL A 214 -0.83 -11.19 -9.32
C VAL A 214 0.23 -11.26 -8.24
N VAL A 215 -0.07 -10.77 -7.03
CA VAL A 215 0.87 -10.82 -5.90
C VAL A 215 1.21 -12.27 -5.54
N GLU A 216 0.24 -13.18 -5.55
CA GLU A 216 0.46 -14.61 -5.29
C GLU A 216 1.42 -15.24 -6.31
N HIS A 217 1.24 -14.98 -7.61
CA HIS A 217 2.16 -15.47 -8.64
C HIS A 217 3.59 -14.94 -8.44
N VAL A 218 3.75 -13.65 -8.15
CA VAL A 218 5.07 -13.05 -7.89
C VAL A 218 5.72 -13.65 -6.65
N LEU A 219 4.97 -13.83 -5.56
CA LEU A 219 5.47 -14.45 -4.33
C LEU A 219 5.88 -15.90 -4.54
N HIS A 220 5.11 -16.65 -5.33
CA HIS A 220 5.46 -18.02 -5.70
C HIS A 220 6.81 -18.07 -6.42
N LEU A 221 6.98 -17.28 -7.49
CA LEU A 221 8.25 -17.19 -8.23
C LEU A 221 9.42 -16.78 -7.32
N ARG A 222 9.21 -15.80 -6.43
CA ARG A 222 10.23 -15.37 -5.48
C ARG A 222 10.64 -16.51 -4.53
N THR A 223 9.70 -17.32 -4.09
CA THR A 223 9.94 -18.47 -3.19
C THR A 223 10.76 -19.58 -3.85
N VAL A 224 10.65 -19.73 -5.17
CA VAL A 224 11.41 -20.72 -5.96
C VAL A 224 12.63 -20.13 -6.65
N SER A 225 12.87 -18.81 -6.56
CA SER A 225 13.93 -18.10 -7.28
C SER A 225 15.36 -18.64 -7.06
N GLY A 226 15.64 -19.21 -5.89
CA GLY A 226 16.92 -19.85 -5.58
C GLY A 226 17.07 -21.29 -6.11
N ARG A 227 16.04 -21.84 -6.76
CA ARG A 227 15.95 -23.23 -7.22
C ARG A 227 15.66 -23.23 -8.73
N PRO A 228 16.70 -23.23 -9.59
CA PRO A 228 16.54 -22.97 -11.02
C PRO A 228 15.52 -23.86 -11.73
N ARG A 229 15.46 -25.14 -11.37
CA ARG A 229 14.50 -26.09 -11.96
C ARG A 229 13.06 -25.73 -11.60
N GLU A 230 12.78 -25.50 -10.32
CA GLU A 230 11.45 -25.13 -9.84
C GLU A 230 11.01 -23.77 -10.38
N LEU A 231 11.95 -22.83 -10.56
CA LEU A 231 11.66 -21.54 -11.17
C LEU A 231 11.24 -21.67 -12.64
N ILE A 232 11.89 -22.56 -13.40
CA ILE A 232 11.52 -22.85 -14.79
C ILE A 232 10.15 -23.55 -14.83
N GLU A 233 9.89 -24.51 -13.94
CA GLU A 233 8.60 -25.21 -13.83
C GLU A 233 7.47 -24.21 -13.53
N ALA A 234 7.64 -23.37 -12.50
CA ALA A 234 6.68 -22.33 -12.14
C ALA A 234 6.44 -21.32 -13.26
N GLY A 235 7.49 -20.87 -13.97
CA GLY A 235 7.33 -19.98 -15.11
C GLY A 235 6.62 -20.66 -16.29
N GLY A 236 6.85 -21.96 -16.51
CA GLY A 236 6.14 -22.76 -17.50
C GLY A 236 4.65 -22.89 -17.20
N GLU A 237 4.26 -23.03 -15.93
CA GLU A 237 2.86 -23.02 -15.51
C GLU A 237 2.16 -21.70 -15.86
N LEU A 238 2.81 -20.56 -15.58
CA LEU A 238 2.28 -19.24 -15.94
C LEU A 238 2.13 -19.05 -17.46
N VAL A 239 3.08 -19.58 -18.25
CA VAL A 239 2.97 -19.61 -19.72
C VAL A 239 1.73 -20.40 -20.16
N ILE A 240 1.47 -21.55 -19.55
CA ILE A 240 0.28 -22.37 -19.84
C ILE A 240 -1.00 -21.62 -19.48
N GLU A 241 -1.05 -20.94 -18.34
CA GLU A 241 -2.21 -20.14 -17.95
C GLU A 241 -2.49 -18.99 -18.92
N ALA A 242 -1.46 -18.25 -19.31
CA ALA A 242 -1.59 -17.17 -20.28
C ALA A 242 -2.05 -17.67 -21.68
N ARG A 243 -1.62 -18.87 -22.09
CA ARG A 243 -2.13 -19.53 -23.31
C ARG A 243 -3.60 -19.93 -23.19
N ARG A 244 -4.00 -20.53 -22.06
CA ARG A 244 -5.41 -20.87 -21.80
C ARG A 244 -6.30 -19.64 -21.83
N TYR A 245 -5.79 -18.50 -21.34
CA TYR A 245 -6.46 -17.21 -21.48
C TYR A 245 -6.65 -16.83 -22.95
N GLN A 246 -5.59 -16.93 -23.77
CA GLN A 246 -5.63 -16.66 -25.21
C GLN A 246 -6.68 -17.52 -25.94
N GLU A 247 -6.72 -18.83 -25.65
CA GLU A 247 -7.69 -19.75 -26.23
C GLU A 247 -9.14 -19.41 -25.87
N ARG A 248 -9.36 -18.90 -24.65
CA ARG A 248 -10.68 -18.50 -24.17
C ARG A 248 -11.19 -17.23 -24.87
N ILE A 249 -10.32 -16.25 -25.13
CA ILE A 249 -10.70 -15.02 -25.84
C ILE A 249 -10.76 -15.21 -27.37
N GLY A 250 -10.04 -16.19 -27.92
CA GLY A 250 -10.03 -16.49 -29.35
C GLY A 250 -11.18 -17.36 -29.86
N LYS A 251 -12.02 -17.93 -28.98
CA LYS A 251 -13.23 -18.67 -29.39
C LYS A 251 -14.40 -17.71 -29.66
N PRO A 252 -14.92 -17.60 -30.89
CA PRO A 252 -16.13 -16.83 -31.15
C PRO A 252 -17.31 -17.45 -30.40
N SER A 253 -18.11 -16.61 -29.72
CA SER A 253 -19.32 -17.04 -29.03
C SER A 253 -20.28 -17.71 -30.03
N ARG A 254 -20.43 -19.03 -29.94
CA ARG A 254 -21.53 -19.76 -30.59
C ARG A 254 -22.84 -19.49 -29.84
N THR A 255 -23.33 -18.26 -29.90
CA THR A 255 -24.68 -17.88 -29.47
C THR A 255 -25.19 -16.81 -30.43
N GLY A 256 -25.68 -17.28 -31.58
CA GLY A 256 -26.33 -16.44 -32.58
C GLY A 256 -26.70 -17.26 -33.81
N GLY A 257 -27.76 -18.05 -33.71
CA GLY A 257 -28.31 -18.74 -34.89
C GLY A 257 -29.09 -20.02 -34.57
N ALA A 258 -30.29 -19.88 -34.02
CA ALA A 258 -31.41 -20.80 -34.28
C ALA A 258 -32.69 -20.13 -33.79
N GLY A 259 -33.43 -19.56 -34.74
CA GLY A 259 -34.73 -18.93 -34.54
C GLY A 259 -35.31 -18.59 -35.90
N ALA A 260 -35.58 -19.64 -36.68
CA ALA A 260 -36.54 -19.63 -37.78
C ALA A 260 -37.90 -20.03 -37.20
#